data_AF-A0A1G5FYJ2-F1
#
_entry.id   AF-A0A1G5FYJ2-F1
#
_cell.length_a   1.000
_cell.length_b   1.000
_cell.length_c   1.000
_cell.angle_alpha   90.00
_cell.angle_beta   90.00
_cell.angle_gamma   90.00
#
_symmetry.space_group_name_H-M   'P 1'
#
loop_
_entity.id
_entity.type
_entity.pdbx_description
1 polymer ?
#
loop_
_entity_poly.entity_id
_entity_poly.type
_entity_poly.pdbx_seq_one_letter_code
_entity_poly.pdbx_strand_id
1 'polypeptide(L)'
;MNSNYAGRITGLIAFVMGCWMSFPAQAVVREYWIAAEKTAWNYAPSGRNLIKPEAGLGVWGETPAYTKYRYIGYTDGSYAKPLAQPEWMGILGPQLRAVVGDTLRVHFLNKTDRPLSMHPHGMLYDKNSEGADGDGAGASVPPGKSHTYTWIADKDAGPGPADPSSIVWLYHSHVMEEEEPNLGLIGTIVITRKGMARSGSDPAPRDVDQEFTALYMIFNEEEGKEGGMKHTINGRIFGNLNGYETRLGKRVRWHVVALGNETDNHTVHWHGQTVLDHGRRTDVVEVLPASMTSVDMVPRSPGHWLFHCHVDDHMMAGMSTRWRVLP
;
A
#
# COMPACT_ATOMS: atom_id res chain seq x y z
N MET A 1 50.78 49.23 -48.53
CA MET A 1 50.93 49.08 -47.07
C MET A 1 49.69 49.63 -46.39
N ASN A 2 48.97 48.73 -45.70
CA ASN A 2 48.00 48.88 -44.59
C ASN A 2 46.96 49.99 -44.69
N SER A 3 45.68 49.72 -45.04
CA SER A 3 44.64 48.94 -44.32
C SER A 3 44.27 49.52 -42.94
N ASN A 4 43.02 49.97 -42.79
CA ASN A 4 42.03 49.37 -41.87
C ASN A 4 40.77 50.24 -41.79
N TYR A 5 39.77 49.91 -42.60
CA TYR A 5 38.37 50.23 -42.35
C TYR A 5 37.81 49.12 -41.44
N ALA A 6 37.47 49.45 -40.20
CA ALA A 6 36.80 48.52 -39.29
C ALA A 6 35.27 48.60 -39.49
N GLY A 7 34.71 47.61 -40.19
CA GLY A 7 33.28 47.40 -40.30
C GLY A 7 32.68 46.91 -38.98
N ARG A 8 31.61 47.56 -38.53
CA ARG A 8 30.78 47.08 -37.42
C ARG A 8 29.85 45.98 -37.93
N ILE A 9 30.06 44.74 -37.48
CA ILE A 9 29.14 43.62 -37.67
C ILE A 9 28.16 43.65 -36.50
N THR A 10 26.91 44.03 -36.76
CA THR A 10 25.79 43.85 -35.82
C THR A 10 25.37 42.39 -35.86
N GLY A 11 25.75 41.62 -34.83
CA GLY A 11 25.30 40.24 -34.64
C GLY A 11 23.85 40.21 -34.13
N LEU A 12 22.94 39.66 -34.93
CA LEU A 12 21.57 39.36 -34.53
C LEU A 12 21.59 38.10 -33.65
N ILE A 13 21.41 38.25 -32.33
CA ILE A 13 21.24 37.09 -31.43
C ILE A 13 19.78 36.62 -31.59
N ALA A 14 19.59 35.51 -32.30
CA ALA A 14 18.31 34.82 -32.35
C ALA A 14 18.07 34.14 -30.99
N PHE A 15 17.16 34.70 -30.20
CA PHE A 15 16.66 34.07 -28.99
C PHE A 15 15.76 32.89 -29.41
N VAL A 16 16.31 31.68 -29.44
CA VAL A 16 15.50 30.46 -29.60
C VAL A 16 14.74 30.27 -28.30
N MET A 17 13.56 30.86 -28.21
CA MET A 17 12.60 30.60 -27.15
C MET A 17 12.08 29.18 -27.37
N GLY A 18 12.77 28.20 -26.76
CA GLY A 18 12.34 26.82 -26.74
C GLY A 18 10.96 26.76 -26.09
N CYS A 19 9.93 26.62 -26.90
CA CYS A 19 8.57 26.41 -26.44
C CYS A 19 8.51 24.96 -25.95
N TRP A 20 8.78 24.74 -24.65
CA TRP A 20 8.53 23.45 -24.01
C TRP A 20 7.02 23.28 -23.94
N MET A 21 6.42 22.70 -24.98
CA MET A 21 5.03 22.25 -24.93
C MET A 21 4.94 21.15 -23.88
N SER A 22 4.62 21.53 -22.65
CA SER A 22 4.18 20.60 -21.62
C SER A 22 2.76 20.20 -21.98
N PHE A 23 2.61 19.09 -22.70
CA PHE A 23 1.29 18.49 -22.88
C PHE A 23 0.76 18.15 -21.48
N PRO A 24 -0.43 18.65 -21.09
CA PRO A 24 -1.03 18.22 -19.84
C PRO A 24 -1.19 16.70 -19.92
N ALA A 25 -0.71 15.98 -18.90
CA ALA A 25 -0.92 14.54 -18.80
C ALA A 25 -2.43 14.28 -18.92
N GLN A 26 -2.81 13.67 -20.03
CA GLN A 26 -4.18 13.30 -20.34
C GLN A 26 -4.60 12.19 -19.37
N ALA A 27 -5.87 12.18 -18.95
CA ALA A 27 -6.44 11.12 -18.11
C ALA A 27 -6.08 9.75 -18.70
N VAL A 28 -5.45 8.88 -17.90
CA VAL A 28 -4.99 7.56 -18.34
C VAL A 28 -5.92 6.49 -17.77
N VAL A 29 -6.30 5.52 -18.62
CA VAL A 29 -6.92 4.28 -18.16
C VAL A 29 -5.82 3.30 -17.76
N ARG A 30 -5.84 2.85 -16.50
CA ARG A 30 -4.89 1.92 -15.92
C ARG A 30 -5.55 0.57 -15.71
N GLU A 31 -5.08 -0.42 -16.47
CA GLU A 31 -5.60 -1.78 -16.43
C GLU A 31 -4.88 -2.60 -15.35
N TYR A 32 -5.65 -3.27 -14.49
CA TYR A 32 -5.17 -4.15 -13.44
C TYR A 32 -5.87 -5.51 -13.55
N TRP A 33 -5.10 -6.59 -13.58
CA TRP A 33 -5.61 -7.97 -13.56
C TRP A 33 -5.35 -8.58 -12.20
N ILE A 34 -6.40 -8.93 -11.48
CA ILE A 34 -6.33 -9.40 -10.10
C ILE A 34 -7.19 -10.65 -9.97
N ALA A 35 -6.66 -11.70 -9.34
CA ALA A 35 -7.46 -12.85 -8.96
C ALA A 35 -7.49 -13.01 -7.44
N ALA A 36 -8.63 -13.44 -6.89
CA ALA A 36 -8.66 -13.97 -5.54
C ALA A 36 -8.31 -15.46 -5.58
N GLU A 37 -7.37 -15.89 -4.75
CA GLU A 37 -6.86 -17.27 -4.71
C GLU A 37 -6.73 -17.77 -3.28
N LYS A 38 -7.00 -19.07 -3.10
CA LYS A 38 -6.79 -19.76 -1.83
C LYS A 38 -5.30 -20.06 -1.66
N THR A 39 -4.71 -19.64 -0.55
CA THR A 39 -3.28 -19.79 -0.27
C THR A 39 -3.04 -20.24 1.17
N ALA A 40 -1.97 -21.00 1.42
CA ALA A 40 -1.50 -21.22 2.79
C ALA A 40 -0.68 -20.02 3.25
N TRP A 41 -0.97 -19.51 4.44
CA TRP A 41 -0.26 -18.38 5.03
C TRP A 41 0.26 -18.72 6.41
N ASN A 42 1.57 -18.61 6.62
CA ASN A 42 2.20 -18.83 7.91
C ASN A 42 2.58 -17.49 8.56
N TYR A 43 1.96 -17.11 9.67
CA TYR A 43 2.21 -15.84 10.35
C TYR A 43 3.65 -15.71 10.88
N ALA A 44 4.33 -16.83 11.17
CA ALA A 44 5.72 -16.88 11.62
C ALA A 44 6.51 -17.97 10.87
N PRO A 45 6.90 -17.75 9.60
CA PRO A 45 7.57 -18.76 8.79
C PRO A 45 8.88 -19.30 9.37
N SER A 46 9.57 -18.53 10.21
CA SER A 46 10.78 -19.01 10.90
C SER A 46 10.51 -19.99 12.04
N GLY A 47 9.25 -20.10 12.48
CA GLY A 47 8.87 -20.84 13.69
C GLY A 47 9.42 -20.24 14.99
N ARG A 48 9.92 -19.00 14.94
CA ARG A 48 10.61 -18.34 16.06
C ARG A 48 10.15 -16.91 16.26
N ASN A 49 10.26 -16.45 17.50
CA ASN A 49 10.20 -15.05 17.83
C ASN A 49 11.56 -14.40 17.54
N LEU A 50 11.63 -13.55 16.52
CA LEU A 50 12.86 -12.89 16.09
C LEU A 50 13.10 -11.58 16.83
N ILE A 51 12.11 -11.06 17.55
CA ILE A 51 12.25 -9.87 18.40
C ILE A 51 12.83 -10.26 19.75
N LYS A 52 12.26 -11.27 20.40
CA LYS A 52 12.60 -11.77 21.74
C LYS A 52 12.69 -13.31 21.74
N PRO A 53 13.80 -13.90 21.27
CA PRO A 53 13.92 -15.35 21.08
C PRO A 53 13.62 -16.21 22.30
N GLU A 54 14.00 -15.74 23.49
CA GLU A 54 13.82 -16.43 24.76
C GLU A 54 12.35 -16.54 25.21
N ALA A 55 11.47 -15.66 24.71
CA ALA A 55 10.04 -15.73 25.01
C ALA A 55 9.31 -16.76 24.13
N GLY A 56 9.91 -17.19 23.01
CA GLY A 56 9.24 -18.03 22.04
C GLY A 56 8.02 -17.34 21.40
N LEU A 57 7.20 -18.13 20.71
CA LEU A 57 5.96 -17.68 20.06
C LEU A 57 4.72 -17.75 20.97
N GLY A 58 4.85 -18.29 22.19
CA GLY A 58 3.72 -18.51 23.09
C GLY A 58 2.59 -19.32 22.46
N VAL A 59 1.35 -19.02 22.87
CA VAL A 59 0.12 -19.65 22.35
C VAL A 59 -0.10 -19.37 20.86
N TRP A 60 0.40 -18.23 20.34
CA TRP A 60 0.29 -17.89 18.92
C TRP A 60 1.13 -18.78 18.00
N GLY A 61 2.05 -19.57 18.57
CA GLY A 61 2.87 -20.55 17.85
C GLY A 61 2.26 -21.94 17.74
N GLU A 62 1.17 -22.25 18.45
CA GLU A 62 0.54 -23.58 18.42
C GLU A 62 0.02 -23.93 17.02
N THR A 63 -0.67 -22.98 16.39
CA THR A 63 -1.09 -23.03 14.99
C THR A 63 -0.57 -21.77 14.27
N PRO A 64 0.57 -21.83 13.57
CA PRO A 64 1.15 -20.64 12.93
C PRO A 64 0.64 -20.42 11.50
N ALA A 65 -0.03 -21.41 10.90
CA ALA A 65 -0.41 -21.38 9.49
C ALA A 65 -1.90 -21.69 9.26
N TYR A 66 -2.54 -20.89 8.40
CA TYR A 66 -3.96 -20.97 8.08
C TYR A 66 -4.16 -20.87 6.57
N THR A 67 -5.33 -21.33 6.11
CA THR A 67 -5.76 -21.12 4.74
C THR A 67 -6.37 -19.72 4.62
N LYS A 68 -5.87 -18.93 3.67
CA LYS A 68 -6.31 -17.55 3.39
C LYS A 68 -6.85 -17.44 1.97
N TYR A 69 -7.61 -16.39 1.72
CA TYR A 69 -7.88 -15.90 0.37
C TYR A 69 -7.09 -14.62 0.16
N ARG A 70 -6.32 -14.53 -0.93
CA ARG A 70 -5.48 -13.38 -1.23
C ARG A 70 -5.78 -12.84 -2.61
N TYR A 71 -5.73 -11.51 -2.75
CA TYR A 71 -5.66 -10.88 -4.05
C TYR A 71 -4.25 -11.02 -4.63
N ILE A 72 -4.15 -11.64 -5.80
CA ILE A 72 -2.91 -11.84 -6.54
C ILE A 72 -3.01 -11.01 -7.82
N GLY A 73 -2.08 -10.07 -8.00
CA GLY A 73 -1.98 -9.30 -9.24
C GLY A 73 -1.29 -10.10 -10.35
N TYR A 74 -1.65 -9.84 -11.60
CA TYR A 74 -1.12 -10.49 -12.79
C TYR A 74 -0.66 -9.47 -13.83
N THR A 75 0.30 -9.86 -14.68
CA THR A 75 0.85 -8.96 -15.71
C THR A 75 -0.14 -8.61 -16.81
N ASP A 76 -1.14 -9.47 -17.04
CA ASP A 76 -2.12 -9.36 -18.12
C ASP A 76 -3.32 -10.30 -17.88
N GLY A 77 -4.28 -10.26 -18.81
CA GLY A 77 -5.53 -11.02 -18.75
C GLY A 77 -5.42 -12.53 -18.97
N SER A 78 -4.22 -13.09 -19.15
CA SER A 78 -4.03 -14.54 -19.12
C SER A 78 -4.08 -15.11 -17.70
N TYR A 79 -3.87 -14.28 -16.68
CA TYR A 79 -3.72 -14.70 -15.28
C TYR A 79 -2.68 -15.81 -15.08
N ALA A 80 -1.63 -15.84 -15.92
CA ALA A 80 -0.60 -16.87 -15.90
C ALA A 80 0.66 -16.44 -15.13
N LYS A 81 1.06 -15.17 -15.24
CA LYS A 81 2.27 -14.64 -14.60
C LYS A 81 1.92 -13.65 -13.49
N PRO A 82 2.09 -14.01 -12.21
CA PRO A 82 1.88 -13.10 -11.10
C PRO A 82 2.79 -11.87 -11.17
N LEU A 83 2.28 -10.73 -10.72
CA LEU A 83 3.07 -9.52 -10.48
C LEU A 83 4.03 -9.77 -9.32
N ALA A 84 5.29 -9.39 -9.54
CA ALA A 84 6.25 -9.37 -8.45
C ALA A 84 5.82 -8.32 -7.42
N GLN A 85 5.83 -8.71 -6.15
CA GLN A 85 5.61 -7.82 -5.03
C GLN A 85 6.83 -7.82 -4.13
N PRO A 86 7.19 -6.68 -3.54
CA PRO A 86 8.27 -6.65 -2.57
C PRO A 86 7.88 -7.47 -1.33
N GLU A 87 8.86 -8.12 -0.71
CA GLU A 87 8.63 -9.04 0.42
C GLU A 87 7.86 -8.37 1.57
N TRP A 88 8.11 -7.09 1.80
CA TRP A 88 7.46 -6.33 2.86
C TRP A 88 5.95 -6.19 2.69
N MET A 89 5.38 -6.38 1.48
CA MET A 89 3.92 -6.36 1.28
C MET A 89 3.21 -7.51 2.01
N GLY A 90 3.93 -8.59 2.33
CA GLY A 90 3.38 -9.68 3.13
C GLY A 90 2.06 -10.22 2.56
N ILE A 91 1.00 -10.18 3.38
CA ILE A 91 -0.32 -10.72 3.02
C ILE A 91 -1.07 -9.85 2.01
N LEU A 92 -0.73 -8.56 1.89
CA LEU A 92 -1.45 -7.61 1.05
C LEU A 92 -1.53 -8.07 -0.41
N GLY A 93 -2.64 -7.70 -1.04
CA GLY A 93 -2.82 -7.72 -2.48
C GLY A 93 -1.97 -6.65 -3.19
N PRO A 94 -1.94 -6.67 -4.53
CA PRO A 94 -1.17 -5.71 -5.31
C PRO A 94 -1.51 -4.26 -4.96
N GLN A 95 -0.49 -3.43 -4.78
CA GLN A 95 -0.69 -1.99 -4.62
C GLN A 95 -1.05 -1.37 -5.98
N LEU A 96 -2.31 -0.96 -6.12
CA LEU A 96 -2.80 -0.25 -7.29
C LEU A 96 -2.35 1.21 -7.20
N ARG A 97 -2.17 1.87 -8.34
CA ARG A 97 -1.64 3.22 -8.39
C ARG A 97 -2.32 4.06 -9.45
N ALA A 98 -2.57 5.31 -9.13
CA ALA A 98 -3.10 6.26 -10.09
C ALA A 98 -2.65 7.68 -9.79
N VAL A 99 -2.81 8.54 -10.78
CA VAL A 99 -2.71 9.99 -10.64
C VAL A 99 -4.12 10.55 -10.63
N VAL A 100 -4.36 11.63 -9.88
CA VAL A 100 -5.62 12.37 -9.96
C VAL A 100 -5.97 12.70 -11.42
N GLY A 101 -7.13 12.20 -11.86
CA GLY A 101 -7.65 12.25 -13.22
C GLY A 101 -7.67 10.90 -13.94
N ASP A 102 -6.97 9.88 -13.43
CA ASP A 102 -6.93 8.55 -14.05
C ASP A 102 -8.19 7.71 -13.73
N THR A 103 -8.42 6.69 -14.56
CA THR A 103 -9.42 5.65 -14.31
C THR A 103 -8.70 4.32 -14.12
N LEU A 104 -8.96 3.62 -13.02
CA LEU A 104 -8.53 2.25 -12.82
C LEU A 104 -9.61 1.32 -13.34
N ARG A 105 -9.24 0.43 -14.25
CA ARG A 105 -10.05 -0.71 -14.66
C ARG A 105 -9.48 -1.96 -14.02
N VAL A 106 -10.25 -2.55 -13.13
CA VAL A 106 -9.81 -3.70 -12.33
C VAL A 106 -10.57 -4.93 -12.80
N HIS A 107 -9.87 -5.77 -13.56
CA HIS A 107 -10.35 -7.06 -14.01
C HIS A 107 -10.16 -8.08 -12.89
N PHE A 108 -11.22 -8.34 -12.14
CA PHE A 108 -11.24 -9.29 -11.05
C PHE A 108 -11.65 -10.68 -11.56
N LEU A 109 -10.88 -11.71 -11.19
CA LEU A 109 -11.22 -13.12 -11.41
C LEU A 109 -11.29 -13.85 -10.06
N ASN A 110 -12.47 -14.40 -9.74
CA ASN A 110 -12.61 -15.19 -8.52
C ASN A 110 -12.21 -16.66 -8.80
N LYS A 111 -11.00 -17.06 -8.38
CA LYS A 111 -10.54 -18.46 -8.44
C LYS A 111 -10.76 -19.21 -7.13
N THR A 112 -11.56 -18.65 -6.22
CA THR A 112 -11.86 -19.25 -4.92
C THR A 112 -13.11 -20.11 -4.99
N ASP A 113 -13.48 -20.70 -3.85
CA ASP A 113 -14.65 -21.55 -3.66
C ASP A 113 -15.83 -20.84 -2.99
N ARG A 114 -15.78 -19.51 -2.84
CA ARG A 114 -16.89 -18.69 -2.33
C ARG A 114 -17.11 -17.45 -3.19
N PRO A 115 -18.31 -16.86 -3.21
CA PRO A 115 -18.52 -15.56 -3.82
C PRO A 115 -17.66 -14.51 -3.11
N LEU A 116 -17.01 -13.63 -3.88
CA LEU A 116 -16.14 -12.56 -3.38
C LEU A 116 -16.35 -11.31 -4.24
N SER A 117 -15.87 -10.16 -3.76
CA SER A 117 -15.91 -8.91 -4.52
C SER A 117 -14.59 -8.15 -4.39
N MET A 118 -14.55 -6.94 -4.95
CA MET A 118 -13.56 -5.91 -4.65
C MET A 118 -14.27 -4.57 -4.48
N HIS A 119 -14.13 -3.97 -3.30
CA HIS A 119 -14.68 -2.67 -2.96
C HIS A 119 -13.53 -1.70 -2.60
N PRO A 120 -13.40 -0.56 -3.29
CA PRO A 120 -12.38 0.44 -2.98
C PRO A 120 -12.89 1.47 -1.98
N HIS A 121 -11.99 1.96 -1.13
CA HIS A 121 -12.23 3.18 -0.36
C HIS A 121 -11.77 4.39 -1.17
N GLY A 122 -12.42 5.54 -0.97
CA GLY A 122 -11.97 6.84 -1.47
C GLY A 122 -12.00 7.03 -2.99
N MET A 123 -12.55 6.10 -3.76
CA MET A 123 -12.64 6.18 -5.23
C MET A 123 -14.06 6.53 -5.68
N LEU A 124 -14.19 7.19 -6.83
CA LEU A 124 -15.50 7.43 -7.46
C LEU A 124 -15.88 6.25 -8.37
N TYR A 125 -17.11 5.76 -8.27
CA TYR A 125 -17.60 4.62 -9.05
C TYR A 125 -19.11 4.66 -9.26
N ASP A 126 -19.61 3.85 -10.20
CA ASP A 126 -21.04 3.55 -10.33
C ASP A 126 -21.43 2.30 -9.53
N LYS A 127 -22.73 2.02 -9.41
CA LYS A 127 -23.23 0.89 -8.60
C LYS A 127 -22.73 -0.48 -9.09
N ASN A 128 -22.49 -0.64 -10.39
CA ASN A 128 -21.90 -1.88 -10.92
C ASN A 128 -20.43 -2.06 -10.54
N SER A 129 -19.75 -0.98 -10.14
CA SER A 129 -18.34 -0.96 -9.77
C SER A 129 -18.11 -0.78 -8.26
N GLU A 130 -19.17 -0.82 -7.44
CA GLU A 130 -19.08 -0.64 -6.00
C GLU A 130 -18.47 -1.86 -5.29
N GLY A 131 -18.93 -3.07 -5.60
CA GLY A 131 -18.42 -4.28 -4.97
C GLY A 131 -18.93 -4.55 -3.54
N ALA A 132 -20.01 -3.91 -3.11
CA ALA A 132 -20.60 -4.03 -1.78
C ALA A 132 -22.14 -4.01 -1.82
N ASP A 133 -22.79 -4.15 -0.66
CA ASP A 133 -24.24 -3.93 -0.46
C ASP A 133 -25.18 -4.86 -1.25
N GLY A 134 -24.64 -5.92 -1.89
CA GLY A 134 -25.42 -6.92 -2.61
C GLY A 134 -26.10 -6.43 -3.90
N ASP A 135 -25.93 -5.16 -4.28
CA ASP A 135 -26.53 -4.56 -5.48
C ASP A 135 -25.47 -4.16 -6.51
N GLY A 136 -25.81 -4.31 -7.79
CA GLY A 136 -24.89 -4.16 -8.92
C GLY A 136 -24.12 -5.44 -9.27
N ALA A 137 -23.69 -5.53 -10.53
CA ALA A 137 -23.07 -6.75 -11.06
C ALA A 137 -21.75 -7.16 -10.37
N GLY A 138 -21.05 -6.21 -9.75
CA GLY A 138 -19.80 -6.43 -9.04
C GLY A 138 -19.93 -6.74 -7.55
N ALA A 139 -21.13 -6.66 -6.96
CA ALA A 139 -21.31 -6.81 -5.52
C ALA A 139 -21.03 -8.23 -5.00
N SER A 140 -21.21 -9.25 -5.84
CA SER A 140 -20.89 -10.62 -5.50
C SER A 140 -20.49 -11.39 -6.77
N VAL A 141 -19.20 -11.68 -6.92
CA VAL A 141 -18.65 -12.40 -8.08
C VAL A 141 -18.53 -13.88 -7.72
N PRO A 142 -19.30 -14.79 -8.34
CA PRO A 142 -19.27 -16.21 -7.98
C PRO A 142 -17.93 -16.90 -8.28
N PRO A 143 -17.67 -18.07 -7.66
CA PRO A 143 -16.54 -18.93 -8.02
C PRO A 143 -16.40 -19.17 -9.52
N GLY A 144 -15.17 -18.98 -10.04
CA GLY A 144 -14.84 -19.16 -11.46
C GLY A 144 -15.36 -18.05 -12.38
N LYS A 145 -15.96 -16.99 -11.85
CA LYS A 145 -16.45 -15.84 -12.63
C LYS A 145 -15.53 -14.64 -12.49
N SER A 146 -15.69 -13.69 -13.40
CA SER A 146 -14.96 -12.43 -13.42
C SER A 146 -15.90 -11.25 -13.51
N HIS A 147 -15.43 -10.11 -13.02
CA HIS A 147 -16.07 -8.81 -13.16
C HIS A 147 -15.01 -7.74 -13.43
N THR A 148 -15.38 -6.68 -14.14
CA THR A 148 -14.49 -5.52 -14.33
C THR A 148 -15.05 -4.31 -13.62
N TYR A 149 -14.35 -3.87 -12.59
CA TYR A 149 -14.68 -2.65 -11.85
C TYR A 149 -14.06 -1.43 -12.55
N THR A 150 -14.79 -0.32 -12.59
CA THR A 150 -14.28 0.98 -13.06
C THR A 150 -14.26 1.97 -11.90
N TRP A 151 -13.06 2.32 -11.44
CA TRP A 151 -12.85 3.26 -10.33
C TRP A 151 -12.13 4.50 -10.83
N ILE A 152 -12.67 5.68 -10.54
CA ILE A 152 -12.16 6.96 -11.02
C ILE A 152 -11.39 7.64 -9.90
N ALA A 153 -10.11 7.92 -10.14
CA ALA A 153 -9.26 8.70 -9.24
C ALA A 153 -9.54 10.19 -9.48
N ASP A 154 -10.73 10.68 -9.15
CA ASP A 154 -11.09 12.07 -9.36
C ASP A 154 -10.32 13.02 -8.40
N LYS A 155 -10.70 14.30 -8.37
CA LYS A 155 -10.02 15.28 -7.51
C LYS A 155 -10.16 14.96 -6.01
N ASP A 156 -11.26 14.31 -5.61
CA ASP A 156 -11.62 14.05 -4.22
C ASP A 156 -11.08 12.69 -3.74
N ALA A 157 -10.74 11.80 -4.67
CA ALA A 157 -9.93 10.61 -4.42
C ALA A 157 -8.44 10.93 -4.17
N GLY A 158 -8.00 12.15 -4.49
CA GLY A 158 -6.61 12.58 -4.41
C GLY A 158 -6.20 13.19 -3.07
N PRO A 159 -4.90 13.46 -2.89
CA PRO A 159 -4.40 14.13 -1.69
C PRO A 159 -5.03 15.52 -1.48
N GLY A 160 -5.51 15.80 -0.27
CA GLY A 160 -5.97 17.11 0.17
C GLY A 160 -4.83 18.13 0.34
N PRO A 161 -5.11 19.37 0.76
CA PRO A 161 -4.10 20.43 0.84
C PRO A 161 -2.99 20.18 1.86
N ALA A 162 -3.31 19.51 2.97
CA ALA A 162 -2.36 19.17 4.04
C ALA A 162 -1.67 17.81 3.82
N ASP A 163 -2.16 17.03 2.86
CA ASP A 163 -1.64 15.69 2.59
C ASP A 163 -0.32 15.75 1.81
N PRO A 164 0.53 14.72 1.94
CA PRO A 164 1.66 14.51 1.05
C PRO A 164 1.27 14.42 -0.44
N SER A 165 2.25 14.30 -1.33
CA SER A 165 1.99 14.22 -2.78
C SER A 165 1.31 12.92 -3.22
N SER A 166 1.20 11.92 -2.36
CA SER A 166 0.42 10.69 -2.57
C SER A 166 -0.23 10.22 -1.26
N ILE A 167 -1.47 9.73 -1.36
CA ILE A 167 -2.22 9.14 -0.24
C ILE A 167 -2.59 7.69 -0.55
N VAL A 168 -2.97 6.94 0.48
CA VAL A 168 -3.34 5.52 0.38
C VAL A 168 -4.80 5.31 0.74
N TRP A 169 -5.46 4.46 -0.03
CA TRP A 169 -6.77 3.89 0.24
C TRP A 169 -6.67 2.37 0.38
N LEU A 170 -7.65 1.77 1.04
CA LEU A 170 -7.82 0.33 1.06
C LEU A 170 -8.72 -0.14 -0.09
N TYR A 171 -8.58 -1.40 -0.45
CA TYR A 171 -9.65 -2.16 -1.09
C TYR A 171 -9.74 -3.54 -0.46
N HIS A 172 -10.96 -4.06 -0.33
CA HIS A 172 -11.22 -5.40 0.22
C HIS A 172 -12.53 -5.97 -0.30
N SER A 173 -12.82 -7.23 0.02
CA SER A 173 -14.11 -7.86 -0.31
C SER A 173 -15.19 -7.41 0.68
N HIS A 174 -16.43 -7.33 0.20
CA HIS A 174 -17.60 -6.81 0.92
C HIS A 174 -18.83 -7.74 0.77
N VAL A 175 -18.61 -9.03 0.45
CA VAL A 175 -19.72 -9.99 0.38
C VAL A 175 -20.09 -10.46 1.79
N MET A 176 -19.08 -10.71 2.63
CA MET A 176 -19.23 -11.01 4.07
C MET A 176 -18.24 -10.15 4.86
N GLU A 177 -18.64 -8.91 5.13
CA GLU A 177 -17.76 -7.81 5.57
C GLU A 177 -16.95 -8.12 6.84
N GLU A 178 -17.55 -8.83 7.80
CA GLU A 178 -16.90 -9.16 9.09
C GLU A 178 -15.83 -10.26 8.94
N GLU A 179 -16.02 -11.17 7.99
CA GLU A 179 -15.17 -12.36 7.82
C GLU A 179 -14.03 -12.13 6.83
N GLU A 180 -14.28 -11.42 5.74
CA GLU A 180 -13.39 -11.43 4.57
C GLU A 180 -12.05 -10.69 4.76
N PRO A 181 -11.96 -9.59 5.52
CA PRO A 181 -10.70 -9.05 5.97
C PRO A 181 -9.89 -10.08 6.76
N ASN A 182 -10.54 -10.77 7.71
CA ASN A 182 -9.92 -11.85 8.48
C ASN A 182 -9.47 -12.99 7.59
N LEU A 183 -10.04 -13.19 6.40
CA LEU A 183 -9.60 -14.18 5.43
C LEU A 183 -8.38 -13.76 4.58
N GLY A 184 -7.94 -12.50 4.64
CA GLY A 184 -6.73 -11.99 3.96
C GLY A 184 -6.99 -11.18 2.68
N LEU A 185 -8.24 -10.86 2.36
CA LEU A 185 -8.63 -10.14 1.14
C LEU A 185 -8.49 -8.63 1.32
N ILE A 186 -7.25 -8.15 1.38
CA ILE A 186 -6.93 -6.74 1.63
C ILE A 186 -5.83 -6.29 0.67
N GLY A 187 -5.99 -5.13 0.05
CA GLY A 187 -4.93 -4.46 -0.68
C GLY A 187 -5.04 -2.94 -0.61
N THR A 188 -4.18 -2.24 -1.34
CA THR A 188 -4.12 -0.77 -1.28
C THR A 188 -4.14 -0.11 -2.65
N ILE A 189 -4.65 1.11 -2.68
CA ILE A 189 -4.62 2.01 -3.84
C ILE A 189 -3.84 3.26 -3.42
N VAL A 190 -2.78 3.63 -4.15
CA VAL A 190 -2.04 4.87 -3.92
C VAL A 190 -2.39 5.88 -4.99
N ILE A 191 -2.93 7.02 -4.57
CA ILE A 191 -3.31 8.11 -5.46
C ILE A 191 -2.30 9.25 -5.34
N THR A 192 -1.61 9.54 -6.44
CA THR A 192 -0.65 10.64 -6.56
C THR A 192 -1.33 11.90 -7.05
N ARG A 193 -0.96 13.03 -6.47
CA ARG A 193 -1.43 14.37 -6.87
C ARG A 193 -1.13 14.62 -8.35
N LYS A 194 -2.07 15.27 -9.05
CA LYS A 194 -1.88 15.66 -10.45
C LYS A 194 -0.59 16.47 -10.64
N GLY A 195 0.23 16.06 -11.60
CA GLY A 195 1.53 16.70 -11.89
C GLY A 195 2.70 16.29 -10.98
N MET A 196 2.47 15.39 -10.02
CA MET A 196 3.51 14.87 -9.11
C MET A 196 3.96 13.44 -9.42
N ALA A 197 3.40 12.81 -10.46
CA ALA A 197 3.86 11.52 -10.94
C ALA A 197 5.33 11.56 -11.39
N ARG A 198 6.03 10.45 -11.22
CA ARG A 198 7.44 10.27 -11.61
C ARG A 198 7.61 10.35 -13.12
N SER A 199 6.67 9.80 -13.87
CA SER A 199 6.58 9.96 -15.32
C SER A 199 5.14 9.78 -15.80
N GLY A 200 4.89 9.93 -17.11
CA GLY A 200 3.57 9.62 -17.67
C GLY A 200 3.16 8.14 -17.54
N SER A 201 4.14 7.22 -17.47
CA SER A 201 3.91 5.79 -17.32
C SER A 201 4.02 5.28 -15.88
N ASP A 202 4.77 5.98 -15.02
CA ASP A 202 4.95 5.64 -13.61
C ASP A 202 4.16 6.63 -12.70
N PRO A 203 3.01 6.22 -12.17
CA PRO A 203 2.18 7.07 -11.31
C PRO A 203 2.76 7.33 -9.92
N ALA A 204 3.87 6.69 -9.53
CA ALA A 204 4.49 6.93 -8.23
C ALA A 204 4.88 8.41 -8.05
N PRO A 205 4.82 8.98 -6.85
CA PRO A 205 5.27 10.34 -6.58
C PRO A 205 6.76 10.55 -6.91
N ARG A 206 7.09 11.69 -7.50
CA ARG A 206 8.46 12.07 -7.91
C ARG A 206 9.32 12.66 -6.77
N ASP A 207 8.67 13.10 -5.70
CA ASP A 207 9.28 13.76 -4.54
C ASP A 207 9.71 12.79 -3.44
N VAL A 208 9.52 11.49 -3.63
CA VAL A 208 10.00 10.43 -2.72
C VAL A 208 10.83 9.43 -3.50
N ASP A 209 11.83 8.86 -2.82
CA ASP A 209 12.74 7.88 -3.41
C ASP A 209 12.23 6.45 -3.21
N GLN A 210 11.43 6.22 -2.16
CA GLN A 210 10.88 4.91 -1.81
C GLN A 210 9.56 5.05 -1.07
N GLU A 211 8.66 4.09 -1.25
CA GLU A 211 7.38 3.99 -0.53
C GLU A 211 7.28 2.62 0.14
N PHE A 212 6.66 2.59 1.30
CA PHE A 212 6.30 1.37 2.04
C PHE A 212 4.83 1.44 2.44
N THR A 213 4.16 0.29 2.49
CA THR A 213 2.83 0.15 3.10
C THR A 213 2.92 -0.78 4.30
N ALA A 214 2.27 -0.41 5.40
CA ALA A 214 2.13 -1.21 6.61
C ALA A 214 0.67 -1.28 7.04
N LEU A 215 0.07 -2.46 6.88
CA LEU A 215 -1.20 -2.89 7.43
C LEU A 215 -0.99 -3.34 8.87
N TYR A 216 -1.69 -2.68 9.78
CA TYR A 216 -1.85 -3.07 11.17
C TYR A 216 -3.23 -3.69 11.33
N MET A 217 -3.26 -4.99 11.61
CA MET A 217 -4.51 -5.74 11.76
C MET A 217 -4.30 -6.96 12.63
N ILE A 218 -5.28 -7.21 13.49
CA ILE A 218 -5.44 -8.45 14.24
C ILE A 218 -6.31 -9.40 13.42
N PHE A 219 -5.73 -10.51 12.95
CA PHE A 219 -6.47 -11.55 12.26
C PHE A 219 -7.07 -12.52 13.27
N ASN A 220 -8.39 -12.66 13.29
CA ASN A 220 -9.11 -13.64 14.10
C ASN A 220 -9.30 -14.94 13.30
N GLU A 221 -8.45 -15.93 13.55
CA GLU A 221 -8.47 -17.21 12.83
C GLU A 221 -9.27 -18.30 13.56
N GLU A 222 -9.56 -18.11 14.85
CA GLU A 222 -10.15 -19.16 15.71
C GLU A 222 -11.22 -18.60 16.65
N GLU A 223 -12.11 -17.75 16.13
CA GLU A 223 -13.30 -17.25 16.83
C GLU A 223 -12.98 -16.64 18.21
N GLY A 224 -11.93 -15.83 18.28
CA GLY A 224 -11.53 -15.10 19.49
C GLY A 224 -10.66 -15.89 20.47
N LYS A 225 -10.27 -17.13 20.16
CA LYS A 225 -9.24 -17.84 20.96
C LYS A 225 -7.91 -17.10 20.84
N GLU A 226 -7.25 -16.87 21.97
CA GLU A 226 -5.99 -16.12 22.05
C GLU A 226 -4.94 -16.60 21.04
N GLY A 227 -4.71 -17.92 20.97
CA GLY A 227 -3.77 -18.50 20.01
C GLY A 227 -4.11 -18.19 18.55
N GLY A 228 -5.38 -17.99 18.21
CA GLY A 228 -5.87 -17.63 16.88
C GLY A 228 -5.95 -16.12 16.61
N MET A 229 -5.75 -15.26 17.60
CA MET A 229 -5.71 -13.80 17.44
C MET A 229 -4.31 -13.36 17.02
N LYS A 230 -4.07 -13.24 15.71
CA LYS A 230 -2.74 -12.91 15.16
C LYS A 230 -2.58 -11.40 15.04
N HIS A 231 -1.78 -10.82 15.93
CA HIS A 231 -1.50 -9.39 15.98
C HIS A 231 -0.37 -9.03 15.00
N THR A 232 -0.71 -8.62 13.78
CA THR A 232 0.26 -8.57 12.69
C THR A 232 0.67 -7.19 12.19
N ILE A 233 1.85 -7.14 11.59
CA ILE A 233 2.20 -6.15 10.57
C ILE A 233 2.28 -6.88 9.23
N ASN A 234 1.48 -6.47 8.24
CA ASN A 234 1.34 -7.13 6.92
C ASN A 234 1.18 -8.66 6.98
N GLY A 235 0.46 -9.17 7.99
CA GLY A 235 0.19 -10.60 8.14
C GLY A 235 1.34 -11.40 8.75
N ARG A 236 2.35 -10.77 9.35
CA ARG A 236 3.43 -11.47 10.08
C ARG A 236 3.51 -11.02 11.53
N ILE A 237 3.98 -11.93 12.37
CA ILE A 237 4.16 -11.73 13.81
C ILE A 237 5.62 -11.90 14.23
N PHE A 238 5.99 -11.34 15.37
CA PHE A 238 7.27 -11.55 16.07
C PHE A 238 8.51 -11.38 15.20
N GLY A 239 8.55 -10.35 14.35
CA GLY A 239 9.71 -10.03 13.51
C GLY A 239 9.87 -10.87 12.25
N ASN A 240 8.86 -11.65 11.87
CA ASN A 240 8.91 -12.51 10.69
C ASN A 240 8.62 -11.77 9.35
N LEU A 241 8.40 -10.45 9.37
CA LEU A 241 8.28 -9.64 8.14
C LEU A 241 9.64 -9.03 7.78
N ASN A 242 10.13 -9.30 6.58
CA ASN A 242 11.35 -8.66 6.06
C ASN A 242 11.03 -7.68 4.92
N GLY A 243 12.07 -7.03 4.41
CA GLY A 243 12.00 -6.22 3.18
C GLY A 243 11.84 -4.72 3.40
N TYR A 244 11.51 -4.26 4.62
CA TYR A 244 11.58 -2.85 4.95
C TYR A 244 13.04 -2.41 5.08
N GLU A 245 13.65 -2.07 3.95
CA GLU A 245 15.04 -1.64 3.86
C GLU A 245 15.18 -0.38 3.00
N THR A 246 15.90 0.61 3.51
CA THR A 246 16.21 1.85 2.81
C THR A 246 17.65 2.30 3.07
N ARG A 247 18.05 3.46 2.55
CA ARG A 247 19.37 4.08 2.76
C ARG A 247 19.26 5.41 3.48
N LEU A 248 20.31 5.76 4.21
CA LEU A 248 20.44 7.04 4.89
C LEU A 248 20.17 8.21 3.93
N GLY A 249 19.39 9.20 4.38
CA GLY A 249 19.09 10.40 3.60
C GLY A 249 18.07 10.23 2.47
N LYS A 250 17.54 9.02 2.22
CA LYS A 250 16.43 8.82 1.27
C LYS A 250 15.14 9.45 1.78
N ARG A 251 14.34 10.00 0.87
CA ARG A 251 12.96 10.42 1.14
C ARG A 251 12.07 9.19 1.04
N VAL A 252 11.54 8.75 2.18
CA VAL A 252 10.71 7.55 2.30
C VAL A 252 9.31 7.98 2.71
N ARG A 253 8.29 7.50 2.01
CA ARG A 253 6.91 7.66 2.43
C ARG A 253 6.35 6.34 2.96
N TRP A 254 5.73 6.41 4.13
CA TRP A 254 5.05 5.29 4.74
C TRP A 254 3.54 5.50 4.61
N HIS A 255 2.88 4.52 4.00
CA HIS A 255 1.44 4.38 3.94
C HIS A 255 1.03 3.43 5.07
N VAL A 256 0.43 3.97 6.12
CA VAL A 256 -0.06 3.18 7.25
C VAL A 256 -1.55 3.00 7.07
N VAL A 257 -1.99 1.75 7.14
CA VAL A 257 -3.41 1.39 7.01
C VAL A 257 -3.77 0.44 8.15
N ALA A 258 -4.99 0.53 8.64
CA ALA A 258 -5.53 -0.40 9.62
C ALA A 258 -6.94 -0.84 9.23
N LEU A 259 -7.29 -2.06 9.60
CA LEU A 259 -8.60 -2.67 9.36
C LEU A 259 -8.86 -3.68 10.49
N GLY A 260 -10.11 -4.01 10.74
CA GLY A 260 -10.51 -4.89 11.82
C GLY A 260 -11.65 -4.29 12.64
N ASN A 261 -11.63 -4.45 13.96
CA ASN A 261 -12.74 -4.06 14.84
C ASN A 261 -12.26 -3.17 16.00
N GLU A 262 -13.06 -2.98 17.05
CA GLU A 262 -12.75 -2.12 18.19
C GLU A 262 -11.43 -2.44 18.93
N THR A 263 -10.88 -3.64 18.74
CA THR A 263 -9.57 -4.03 19.28
C THR A 263 -8.39 -3.54 18.42
N ASP A 264 -8.62 -3.11 17.19
CA ASP A 264 -7.60 -2.61 16.26
C ASP A 264 -7.29 -1.12 16.46
N ASN A 265 -6.94 -0.73 17.69
CA ASN A 265 -6.55 0.64 18.05
C ASN A 265 -5.03 0.84 18.04
N HIS A 266 -4.43 0.93 16.87
CA HIS A 266 -2.97 0.84 16.73
C HIS A 266 -2.22 2.15 16.92
N THR A 267 -1.02 2.06 17.47
CA THR A 267 -0.07 3.16 17.66
C THR A 267 1.28 2.80 17.04
N VAL A 268 1.46 3.18 15.78
CA VAL A 268 2.57 2.76 14.92
C VAL A 268 3.83 3.55 15.25
N HIS A 269 4.90 2.88 15.70
CA HIS A 269 6.14 3.51 16.17
C HIS A 269 7.38 3.05 15.38
N TRP A 270 8.14 4.02 14.86
CA TRP A 270 9.47 3.82 14.27
C TRP A 270 10.60 4.17 15.25
N HIS A 271 11.32 3.18 15.76
CA HIS A 271 12.44 3.45 16.66
C HIS A 271 13.56 4.25 16.00
N GLY A 272 14.11 5.20 16.74
CA GLY A 272 15.30 5.97 16.34
C GLY A 272 15.09 6.93 15.16
N GLN A 273 13.88 7.01 14.61
CA GLN A 273 13.52 7.89 13.50
C GLN A 273 12.25 8.66 13.80
N THR A 274 11.99 9.71 13.01
CA THR A 274 10.77 10.52 13.13
C THR A 274 10.17 10.68 11.75
N VAL A 275 8.85 10.75 11.69
CA VAL A 275 8.04 11.04 10.51
C VAL A 275 7.45 12.45 10.59
N LEU A 276 6.98 12.94 9.44
CA LEU A 276 6.16 14.14 9.31
C LEU A 276 4.75 13.70 8.92
N ASP A 277 3.79 14.03 9.77
CA ASP A 277 2.38 13.67 9.70
C ASP A 277 1.57 14.97 9.62
N HIS A 278 1.09 15.34 8.43
CA HIS A 278 0.38 16.61 8.16
C HIS A 278 1.08 17.85 8.75
N GLY A 279 2.41 17.91 8.68
CA GLY A 279 3.23 19.00 9.20
C GLY A 279 3.62 18.87 10.69
N ARG A 280 3.03 17.93 11.42
CA ARG A 280 3.42 17.54 12.79
C ARG A 280 4.59 16.57 12.72
N ARG A 281 5.65 16.81 13.50
CA ARG A 281 6.75 15.84 13.66
C ARG A 281 6.42 14.91 14.80
N THR A 282 6.48 13.61 14.55
CA THR A 282 6.21 12.54 15.52
C THR A 282 7.05 11.32 15.17
N ASP A 283 7.16 10.35 16.06
CA ASP A 283 7.66 8.99 15.81
C ASP A 283 6.58 7.92 16.03
N VAL A 284 5.39 8.34 16.48
CA VAL A 284 4.20 7.51 16.67
C VAL A 284 3.02 8.08 15.89
N VAL A 285 2.26 7.22 15.22
CA VAL A 285 1.04 7.59 14.49
C VAL A 285 -0.09 6.64 14.88
N GLU A 286 -1.24 7.22 15.21
CA GLU A 286 -2.44 6.49 15.62
C GLU A 286 -3.29 6.11 14.40
N VAL A 287 -3.73 4.84 14.33
CA VAL A 287 -4.68 4.38 13.31
C VAL A 287 -5.73 3.46 13.92
N LEU A 288 -6.99 3.72 13.61
CA LEU A 288 -8.16 2.95 14.03
C LEU A 288 -8.64 2.03 12.88
N PRO A 289 -9.65 1.16 13.07
CA PRO A 289 -10.21 0.37 11.98
C PRO A 289 -10.60 1.24 10.78
N ALA A 290 -10.26 0.76 9.58
CA ALA A 290 -10.48 1.46 8.32
C ALA A 290 -9.86 2.88 8.26
N SER A 291 -8.82 3.14 9.06
CA SER A 291 -8.05 4.39 8.99
C SER A 291 -6.82 4.21 8.11
N MET A 292 -6.51 5.27 7.37
CA MET A 292 -5.38 5.34 6.45
C MET A 292 -4.65 6.67 6.63
N THR A 293 -3.33 6.64 6.64
CA THR A 293 -2.51 7.86 6.67
C THR A 293 -1.20 7.65 5.91
N SER A 294 -0.67 8.74 5.39
CA SER A 294 0.61 8.78 4.69
C SER A 294 1.55 9.75 5.40
N VAL A 295 2.72 9.28 5.79
CA VAL A 295 3.70 10.08 6.52
C VAL A 295 5.06 10.03 5.83
N ASP A 296 5.76 11.16 5.84
CA ASP A 296 7.07 11.31 5.18
C ASP A 296 8.20 11.17 6.18
N MET A 297 9.27 10.49 5.77
CA MET A 297 10.46 10.22 6.56
C MET A 297 11.71 10.51 5.75
N VAL A 298 12.72 11.08 6.42
CA VAL A 298 14.11 11.04 5.95
C VAL A 298 14.92 10.35 7.04
N PRO A 299 15.36 9.10 6.85
CA PRO A 299 16.13 8.37 7.86
C PRO A 299 17.44 9.11 8.16
N ARG A 300 17.75 9.26 9.46
CA ARG A 300 18.87 10.06 9.98
C ARG A 300 19.96 9.22 10.65
N SER A 301 19.70 7.95 10.91
CA SER A 301 20.69 7.04 11.49
C SER A 301 20.61 5.66 10.86
N PRO A 302 21.73 5.11 10.34
CA PRO A 302 21.80 3.72 9.94
C PRO A 302 21.53 2.80 11.13
N GLY A 303 20.97 1.62 10.87
CA GLY A 303 20.66 0.65 11.91
C GLY A 303 19.59 -0.36 11.50
N HIS A 304 19.34 -1.30 12.41
CA HIS A 304 18.23 -2.24 12.33
C HIS A 304 17.27 -1.93 13.48
N TRP A 305 16.21 -1.21 13.15
CA TRP A 305 15.34 -0.53 14.09
C TRP A 305 14.05 -1.32 14.31
N LEU A 306 13.52 -1.29 15.53
CA LEU A 306 12.20 -1.86 15.82
C LEU A 306 11.11 -1.00 15.17
N PHE A 307 10.10 -1.67 14.61
CA PHE A 307 8.89 -1.09 14.07
C PHE A 307 7.70 -1.87 14.63
N HIS A 308 6.88 -1.25 15.46
CA HIS A 308 5.87 -1.98 16.25
C HIS A 308 4.67 -1.12 16.61
N CYS A 309 3.62 -1.79 17.11
CA CYS A 309 2.50 -1.13 17.78
C CYS A 309 2.82 -0.88 19.25
N HIS A 310 2.44 0.27 19.79
CA HIS A 310 2.65 0.64 21.19
C HIS A 310 1.53 0.20 22.14
N VAL A 311 0.44 -0.36 21.64
CA VAL A 311 -0.53 -1.05 22.48
C VAL A 311 0.15 -2.29 23.06
N ASP A 312 0.25 -2.31 24.39
CA ASP A 312 1.04 -3.31 25.13
C ASP A 312 0.66 -4.75 24.72
N ASP A 313 -0.64 -5.02 24.67
CA ASP A 313 -1.16 -6.34 24.29
C ASP A 313 -0.73 -6.73 22.86
N HIS A 314 -0.91 -5.83 21.89
CA HIS A 314 -0.57 -6.09 20.49
C HIS A 314 0.93 -6.33 20.32
N MET A 315 1.77 -5.53 21.01
CA MET A 315 3.23 -5.71 20.99
C MET A 315 3.63 -7.06 21.56
N MET A 316 3.08 -7.43 22.72
CA MET A 316 3.36 -8.69 23.42
C MET A 316 2.90 -9.90 22.62
N ALA A 317 1.80 -9.77 21.88
CA ALA A 317 1.25 -10.77 20.98
C ALA A 317 1.92 -10.81 19.58
N GLY A 318 2.94 -9.99 19.37
CA GLY A 318 3.84 -10.12 18.22
C GLY A 318 3.65 -9.09 17.11
N MET A 319 2.90 -8.01 17.33
CA MET A 319 2.75 -6.89 16.38
C MET A 319 4.01 -6.01 16.35
N SER A 320 5.09 -6.62 15.90
CA SER A 320 6.41 -6.03 15.86
C SER A 320 7.21 -6.65 14.72
N THR A 321 7.98 -5.81 14.06
CA THR A 321 9.02 -6.22 13.13
C THR A 321 10.22 -5.29 13.20
N ARG A 322 11.20 -5.49 12.32
CA ARG A 322 12.30 -4.56 12.15
C ARG A 322 12.34 -4.00 10.74
N TRP A 323 12.93 -2.83 10.64
CA TRP A 323 13.25 -2.20 9.38
C TRP A 323 14.71 -1.72 9.41
N ARG A 324 15.32 -1.61 8.24
CA ARG A 324 16.75 -1.41 8.08
C ARG A 324 17.06 -0.12 7.35
N VAL A 325 17.95 0.67 7.93
CA VAL A 325 18.55 1.84 7.29
C VAL A 325 20.01 1.51 7.02
N LEU A 326 20.35 1.37 5.75
CA LEU A 326 21.72 1.19 5.30
C LEU A 326 22.48 2.52 5.33
N PRO A 327 23.81 2.49 5.48
CA PRO A 327 24.67 3.65 5.28
C PRO A 327 24.49 4.32 3.91
#